data_AF-A0A0R3KUA9-F1
#
_entry.id   AF-A0A0R3KUA9-F1
#
_cell.length_a   1.000
_cell.length_b   1.000
_cell.length_c   1.000
_cell.angle_alpha   90.00
_cell.angle_beta   90.00
_cell.angle_gamma   90.00
#
_symmetry.space_group_name_H-M   'P 1'
#
loop_
_entity.id
_entity.type
_entity.pdbx_description
1 polymer ?
#
loop_
_entity_poly.entity_id
_entity_poly.type
_entity_poly.pdbx_seq_one_letter_code
_entity_poly.pdbx_strand_id
1 'polypeptide(L)'
;MSKFQQKAEAQTKQIIGQMLGDERLVQEAKEQQREAAEPGSTARRHDDRYDQGIVRDERGQEQPRDKERAQRVSRVDRGGDPPGKKRKKGEAVPKRAGSTS
;
A
#
# COMPACT_ATOMS: atom_id res chain seq x y z
N MET A 1 14.46 24.18 4.93
CA MET A 1 14.63 22.78 5.36
C MET A 1 13.41 21.96 4.93
N SER A 2 13.59 20.67 4.66
CA SER A 2 12.47 19.79 4.29
C SER A 2 11.65 19.40 5.53
N LYS A 3 10.34 19.21 5.38
CA LYS A 3 9.45 18.73 6.47
C LYS A 3 9.88 17.37 7.04
N PHE A 4 10.49 16.53 6.18
CA PHE A 4 11.05 15.24 6.63
C PHE A 4 12.23 15.44 7.58
N GLN A 5 13.12 16.39 7.28
CA GLN A 5 14.25 16.72 8.14
C GLN A 5 13.77 17.29 9.48
N GLN A 6 12.81 18.23 9.45
CA GLN A 6 12.21 18.81 10.66
C GLN A 6 11.58 17.74 11.57
N LYS A 7 10.86 16.77 10.99
CA LYS A 7 10.27 15.68 11.76
C LYS A 7 11.32 14.74 12.37
N ALA A 8 12.38 14.42 11.62
CA ALA A 8 13.47 13.59 12.11
C ALA A 8 14.26 14.29 13.24
N GLU A 9 14.51 15.59 13.10
CA GLU A 9 15.13 16.43 14.13
C GLU A 9 14.29 16.48 15.40
N ALA A 10 12.98 16.73 15.26
CA ALA A 10 12.06 16.77 16.38
C ALA A 10 11.99 15.41 17.11
N GLN A 11 11.91 14.29 16.38
CA GLN A 11 11.94 12.96 16.97
C GLN A 11 13.26 12.68 17.71
N THR A 12 14.38 13.11 17.15
CA THR A 12 15.70 12.96 17.77
C THR A 12 15.80 13.75 19.08
N LYS A 13 15.32 15.01 19.10
CA LYS A 13 15.25 15.83 20.31
C LYS A 13 14.37 15.20 21.39
N GLN A 14 13.25 14.60 21.02
CA GLN A 14 12.37 13.91 21.96
C GLN A 14 13.09 12.74 22.64
N ILE A 15 13.77 11.90 21.87
CA ILE A 15 14.50 10.73 22.38
C ILE A 15 15.64 11.17 23.31
N ILE A 16 16.43 12.16 22.88
CA ILE A 16 17.54 12.69 23.69
C ILE A 16 17.03 13.35 24.98
N GLY A 17 15.97 14.16 24.91
CA GLY A 17 15.40 14.80 26.09
C GLY A 17 14.88 13.80 27.12
N GLN A 18 14.26 12.70 26.69
CA GLN A 18 13.86 11.62 27.60
C GLN A 18 15.05 10.94 28.27
N MET A 19 16.13 10.68 27.50
CA MET A 19 17.34 10.07 28.05
C MET A 19 18.06 10.97 29.08
N LEU A 20 18.03 12.28 28.85
CA LEU A 20 18.69 13.26 29.74
C LEU A 20 17.79 13.74 30.89
N GLY A 21 16.49 13.44 30.86
CA GLY A 21 15.52 14.02 31.79
C GLY A 21 15.29 15.52 31.57
N ASP A 22 15.59 16.04 30.37
CA ASP A 22 15.35 17.45 30.02
C ASP A 22 13.94 17.63 29.45
N GLU A 23 13.02 18.01 30.33
CA GLU A 23 11.62 18.24 29.98
C GLU A 23 11.43 19.38 28.95
N ARG A 24 12.33 20.37 28.94
CA ARG A 24 12.22 21.50 28.00
C ARG A 24 12.51 21.04 26.58
N LEU A 25 13.54 20.20 26.43
CA LEU A 25 13.88 19.61 25.14
C LEU A 25 12.78 18.68 24.62
N VAL A 26 12.14 17.92 25.51
CA VAL A 26 10.98 17.08 25.16
C VAL A 26 9.79 17.94 24.71
N GLN A 27 9.54 19.07 25.37
CA GLN A 27 8.47 19.99 24.97
C GLN A 27 8.76 20.62 23.60
N GLU A 28 9.98 21.11 23.38
CA GLU A 28 10.41 21.69 22.11
C GLU A 28 10.26 20.69 20.95
N ALA A 29 10.64 19.44 21.18
CA ALA A 29 10.46 18.35 20.21
C ALA A 29 8.99 18.10 19.85
N LYS A 30 8.08 18.15 20.84
CA LYS A 30 6.64 17.98 20.60
C LYS A 30 6.05 19.15 19.81
N GLU A 31 6.48 20.37 20.10
CA GLU A 31 6.06 21.55 19.36
C GLU A 31 6.54 21.49 17.91
N GLN A 32 7.81 21.13 17.68
CA GLN A 32 8.36 20.96 16.33
C GLN A 32 7.68 19.82 15.57
N GLN A 33 7.30 18.73 16.23
CA GLN A 33 6.48 17.69 15.62
C GLN A 33 5.12 18.21 15.21
N ARG A 34 4.46 19.02 16.05
CA ARG A 34 3.13 19.58 15.78
C ARG A 34 3.17 20.59 14.62
N GLU A 35 4.17 21.46 14.60
CA GLU A 35 4.38 22.44 13.54
C GLU A 35 4.72 21.74 12.21
N ALA A 36 5.58 20.73 12.23
CA ALA A 36 5.90 19.93 11.04
C ALA A 36 4.70 19.06 10.58
N ALA A 37 3.76 18.75 11.48
CA ALA A 37 2.52 18.02 11.20
C ALA A 37 1.36 18.90 10.72
N GLU A 38 1.48 20.23 10.77
CA GLU A 38 0.50 21.18 10.22
C GLU A 38 0.84 21.52 8.76
N PRO A 39 0.12 20.90 7.81
CA PRO A 39 -0.36 21.61 6.64
C PRO A 39 -1.89 21.63 6.73
N GLY A 40 -2.46 22.72 7.24
CA GLY A 40 -3.87 23.09 7.08
C GLY A 40 -4.92 21.99 7.22
N SER A 41 -5.64 21.98 8.34
CA SER A 41 -6.94 21.30 8.51
C SER A 41 -6.94 19.78 8.27
N THR A 42 -7.13 19.00 9.32
CA THR A 42 -8.22 18.02 9.44
C THR A 42 -8.03 17.14 10.68
N ALA A 43 -8.44 17.69 11.83
CA ALA A 43 -8.91 16.87 12.95
C ALA A 43 -10.23 16.10 12.62
N ARG A 44 -10.55 15.85 11.33
CA ARG A 44 -11.78 15.17 10.84
C ARG A 44 -11.66 14.51 9.45
N ARG A 45 -10.49 13.99 9.03
CA ARG A 45 -10.39 13.13 7.83
C ARG A 45 -9.29 12.10 7.99
N HIS A 46 -9.46 11.21 8.96
CA HIS A 46 -8.56 10.09 9.16
C HIS A 46 -9.36 8.77 9.21
N ASP A 47 -10.22 8.54 8.21
CA ASP A 47 -10.81 7.21 8.01
C ASP A 47 -11.01 6.80 6.54
N ASP A 48 -11.10 7.73 5.57
CA ASP A 48 -11.31 7.33 4.16
C ASP A 48 -10.08 6.67 3.48
N ARG A 49 -8.93 6.55 4.17
CA ARG A 49 -7.73 5.86 3.65
C ARG A 49 -7.58 4.42 4.16
N TYR A 50 -8.36 3.99 5.15
CA TYR A 50 -8.29 2.62 5.69
C TYR A 50 -9.24 1.64 5.00
N ASP A 51 -10.08 2.13 4.09
CA ASP A 51 -10.97 1.30 3.27
C ASP A 51 -10.24 0.59 2.11
N GLN A 52 -8.95 0.88 1.93
CA GLN A 52 -8.08 0.21 0.96
C GLN A 52 -7.42 -1.01 1.60
N GLY A 53 -8.19 -2.09 1.80
CA GLY A 53 -7.68 -3.32 2.41
C GLY A 53 -8.45 -4.57 2.00
N ILE A 54 -7.86 -5.73 2.31
CA ILE A 54 -8.47 -7.05 2.17
C ILE A 54 -8.89 -7.50 3.57
N VAL A 55 -10.15 -7.89 3.73
CA VAL A 55 -10.72 -8.44 4.96
C VAL A 55 -11.14 -9.88 4.72
N ARG A 56 -10.96 -10.75 5.71
CA ARG A 56 -11.38 -12.15 5.65
C ARG A 56 -12.80 -12.30 6.16
N ASP A 57 -13.65 -13.01 5.42
CA ASP A 57 -14.98 -13.39 5.89
C ASP A 57 -14.91 -14.50 6.96
N GLU A 58 -16.04 -14.87 7.56
CA GLU A 58 -16.13 -15.92 8.58
C GLU A 58 -15.67 -17.31 8.08
N ARG A 59 -15.62 -17.49 6.76
CA ARG A 59 -15.11 -18.70 6.09
C ARG A 59 -13.64 -18.57 5.72
N GLY A 60 -12.98 -17.48 6.14
CA GLY A 60 -11.58 -17.17 5.86
C GLY A 60 -11.31 -16.63 4.46
N GLN A 61 -12.33 -16.32 3.66
CA GLN A 61 -12.16 -15.85 2.29
C GLN A 61 -11.83 -14.36 2.26
N GLU A 62 -10.80 -14.01 1.51
CA GLU A 62 -10.33 -12.65 1.33
C GLU A 62 -11.27 -11.85 0.40
N GLN A 63 -11.85 -10.76 0.92
CA GLN A 63 -12.70 -9.83 0.20
C GLN A 63 -12.18 -8.40 0.32
N PRO A 64 -12.35 -7.56 -0.71
CA PRO A 64 -12.04 -6.13 -0.59
C PRO A 64 -12.96 -5.51 0.45
N ARG A 65 -12.37 -4.68 1.32
CA ARG A 65 -13.09 -3.93 2.35
C ARG A 65 -14.06 -2.93 1.72
N ASP A 66 -13.64 -2.30 0.62
CA ASP A 66 -14.46 -1.44 -0.23
C ASP A 66 -15.01 -2.22 -1.44
N LYS A 67 -16.27 -2.66 -1.31
CA LYS A 67 -16.97 -3.42 -2.35
C LYS A 67 -17.33 -2.56 -3.57
N GLU A 68 -17.66 -1.29 -3.37
CA GLU A 68 -18.11 -0.40 -4.45
C GLU A 68 -16.96 -0.05 -5.40
N ARG A 69 -15.78 0.26 -4.84
CA ARG A 69 -14.57 0.50 -5.62
C ARG A 69 -14.07 -0.76 -6.33
N ALA A 70 -14.10 -1.92 -5.67
CA ALA A 70 -13.72 -3.18 -6.31
C ALA A 70 -14.61 -3.50 -7.52
N GLN A 71 -15.91 -3.25 -7.42
CA GLN A 71 -16.84 -3.41 -8.54
C GLN A 71 -16.58 -2.42 -9.68
N ARG A 72 -16.21 -1.17 -9.37
CA ARG A 72 -15.84 -0.16 -10.39
C ARG A 72 -14.58 -0.55 -11.17
N VAL A 73 -13.57 -1.14 -10.54
CA VAL A 73 -12.32 -1.56 -11.20
C VAL A 73 -12.49 -2.88 -11.97
N SER A 74 -13.35 -3.79 -11.49
CA SER A 74 -13.63 -5.07 -12.17
C SER A 74 -14.28 -4.89 -13.56
N ARG A 75 -14.84 -3.71 -13.86
CA ARG A 75 -15.51 -3.42 -15.13
C ARG A 75 -14.60 -2.83 -16.20
N VAL A 76 -13.28 -2.83 -15.99
CA VAL A 76 -12.31 -2.60 -17.07
C VAL A 76 -12.04 -3.93 -17.77
N ASP A 77 -13.09 -4.50 -18.35
CA ASP A 77 -12.94 -5.39 -19.52
C ASP A 77 -12.61 -4.45 -20.69
N ARG A 78 -11.34 -4.00 -20.73
CA ARG A 78 -10.76 -3.32 -21.88
C ARG A 78 -10.76 -4.35 -23.00
N GLY A 79 -11.81 -4.32 -23.82
CA GLY A 79 -11.93 -5.09 -25.05
C GLY A 79 -10.73 -4.89 -25.97
N GLY A 80 -9.67 -5.66 -25.75
CA GLY A 80 -8.42 -5.48 -26.47
C GLY A 80 -7.22 -6.33 -26.06
N ASP A 81 -7.24 -7.13 -24.99
CA ASP A 81 -6.14 -8.08 -24.74
C ASP A 81 -6.67 -9.50 -24.47
N PRO A 82 -6.42 -10.47 -25.36
CA PRO A 82 -7.00 -11.81 -25.23
C PRO A 82 -6.31 -12.61 -24.12
N PRO A 83 -7.07 -13.32 -23.26
CA PRO A 83 -6.49 -14.22 -22.27
C PRO A 83 -5.88 -15.44 -22.98
N GLY A 84 -4.54 -15.53 -22.93
CA GLY A 84 -3.80 -16.76 -23.10
C GLY A 84 -3.65 -17.28 -24.54
N LYS A 85 -2.40 -17.58 -24.93
CA LYS A 85 -2.06 -18.24 -26.20
C LYS A 85 -2.91 -19.50 -26.41
N LYS A 86 -3.92 -19.45 -27.29
CA LYS A 86 -4.48 -20.67 -27.88
C LYS A 86 -3.40 -21.26 -28.79
N ARG A 87 -2.83 -22.41 -28.40
CA ARG A 87 -2.06 -23.25 -29.33
C ARG A 87 -2.96 -23.49 -30.54
N LYS A 88 -2.50 -23.11 -31.74
CA LYS A 88 -3.25 -23.36 -32.98
C LYS A 88 -3.49 -24.88 -33.07
N LYS A 89 -4.76 -25.29 -33.11
CA LYS A 89 -5.13 -26.56 -33.73
C LYS A 89 -4.63 -26.48 -35.18
N GLY A 90 -3.55 -27.19 -35.50
CA GLY A 90 -3.06 -27.31 -36.87
C GLY A 90 -1.55 -27.30 -37.09
N GLU A 91 -0.69 -27.16 -36.07
CA GLU A 91 0.74 -27.39 -36.28
C GLU A 91 1.05 -28.88 -36.11
N ALA A 92 1.26 -29.53 -37.25
CA ALA A 92 1.64 -30.93 -37.34
C ALA A 92 2.89 -31.19 -36.50
N VAL A 93 2.76 -32.06 -35.51
CA VAL A 93 3.89 -32.68 -34.83
C VAL A 93 4.67 -33.47 -35.89
N PRO A 94 5.94 -33.15 -36.20
CA PRO A 94 6.76 -34.11 -36.93
C PRO A 94 6.95 -35.31 -36.00
N LYS A 95 6.37 -36.46 -36.40
CA LYS A 95 6.62 -37.75 -35.77
C LYS A 95 8.12 -38.02 -35.86
N ARG A 96 8.87 -37.78 -34.79
CA ARG A 96 10.20 -38.36 -34.65
C ARG A 96 10.03 -39.85 -34.42
N ALA A 97 10.33 -40.62 -35.46
CA ALA A 97 10.56 -42.04 -35.39
C ALA A 97 11.64 -42.29 -34.33
N GLY A 98 11.27 -42.97 -33.26
CA GLY A 98 12.19 -43.56 -32.29
C GLY A 98 12.01 -45.06 -32.38
N SER A 99 12.91 -45.69 -33.13
CA SER A 99 12.96 -47.12 -33.37
C SER A 99 13.07 -47.92 -32.09
N THR A 100 12.37 -49.04 -32.10
CA THR A 100 12.68 -50.27 -31.37
C THR A 100 14.18 -50.58 -31.32
N SER A 101 14.66 -50.99 -30.16
CA SER A 101 15.70 -52.01 -29.99
C SER A 101 15.37 -52.82 -28.75
#